data_AF-A0A8T3XU42-F1
#
_entry.id   AF-A0A8T3XU42-F1
#
_cell.length_a   1.000
_cell.length_b   1.000
_cell.length_c   1.000
_cell.angle_alpha   90.00
_cell.angle_beta   90.00
_cell.angle_gamma   90.00
#
_symmetry.space_group_name_H-M   'P 1'
#
loop_
_entity.id
_entity.type
_entity.pdbx_description
1 polymer ?
#
loop_
_entity_poly.entity_id
_entity_poly.type
_entity_poly.pdbx_seq_one_letter_code
_entity_poly.pdbx_strand_id
1 'polypeptide(L)' 'GTDFAENKKALEQVSIIRSKGLKNELAGYLTKCIKRELEDIESEKEELNQTVEAIAAEPITEEISS' A
#
# COMPACT_ATOMS: atom_id res chain seq x y z
N GLY A 1 -5.06 -7.49 8.31
CA GLY A 1 -3.66 -7.44 8.75
C GLY A 1 -2.75 -7.49 7.54
N THR A 2 -1.48 -7.16 7.69
CA THR A 2 -0.53 -7.19 6.56
C THR A 2 0.18 -8.54 6.43
N ASP A 3 -0.01 -9.42 7.42
CA ASP A 3 0.53 -10.77 7.43
C ASP A 3 -0.56 -11.86 7.41
N PHE A 4 -0.09 -13.09 7.15
CA PHE A 4 -0.95 -14.26 7.02
C PHE A 4 -1.70 -14.60 8.31
N ALA A 5 -1.06 -14.47 9.48
CA ALA A 5 -1.64 -14.89 10.74
C ALA A 5 -2.78 -13.95 11.15
N GLU A 6 -2.58 -12.65 10.97
CA GLU A 6 -3.61 -11.63 11.20
C GLU A 6 -4.80 -11.81 10.25
N ASN A 7 -4.53 -12.04 8.98
CA ASN A 7 -5.59 -12.24 7.98
C ASN A 7 -6.39 -13.51 8.24
N LYS A 8 -5.73 -14.59 8.65
CA LYS A 8 -6.40 -15.82 9.08
C LYS A 8 -7.28 -15.60 10.30
N LYS A 9 -6.80 -14.85 11.31
CA LYS A 9 -7.58 -14.51 12.50
C LYS A 9 -8.78 -13.63 12.15
N ALA A 10 -8.60 -12.65 11.27
CA ALA A 10 -9.69 -11.80 10.80
C ALA A 10 -10.76 -12.61 10.06
N LEU A 11 -10.36 -13.52 9.16
CA LEU A 11 -11.28 -14.43 8.47
C LEU A 11 -12.12 -15.27 9.45
N GLU A 12 -11.52 -15.74 10.55
CA GLU A 12 -12.24 -16.49 11.59
C GLU A 12 -13.22 -15.63 12.40
N GLN A 13 -12.99 -14.31 12.48
CA GLN A 13 -13.88 -13.37 13.16
C GLN A 13 -15.04 -12.93 12.28
N VAL A 14 -14.81 -12.75 10.97
CA VAL A 14 -15.80 -12.17 10.04
C VAL A 14 -16.58 -13.21 9.24
N SER A 15 -16.12 -14.47 9.21
CA SER A 15 -16.72 -15.50 8.34
C SER A 15 -16.60 -16.91 8.90
N ILE A 16 -17.53 -17.78 8.50
CA ILE A 16 -17.48 -19.21 8.83
C ILE A 16 -17.00 -19.99 7.60
N ILE A 17 -15.69 -20.26 7.55
CA ILE A 17 -15.08 -21.07 6.49
C ILE A 17 -14.85 -22.48 7.02
N ARG A 18 -15.60 -23.44 6.48
CA ARG A 18 -15.57 -24.85 6.92
C ARG A 18 -14.31 -25.59 6.44
N SER A 19 -13.82 -25.25 5.25
CA SER A 19 -12.62 -25.89 4.68
C SER A 19 -11.35 -25.20 5.19
N LYS A 20 -10.47 -25.99 5.83
CA LYS A 20 -9.14 -25.53 6.26
C LYS A 20 -8.28 -25.08 5.07
N GLY A 21 -8.34 -25.81 3.95
CA GLY A 21 -7.61 -25.49 2.73
C GLY A 21 -8.04 -24.14 2.16
N LEU A 22 -9.35 -23.97 1.97
CA LEU A 22 -9.92 -22.72 1.46
C LEU A 22 -9.60 -21.52 2.35
N LYS A 23 -9.68 -21.70 3.68
CA LYS A 23 -9.31 -20.64 4.63
C LYS A 23 -7.85 -20.21 4.48
N ASN A 24 -6.94 -21.17 4.27
CA ASN A 24 -5.53 -20.87 4.06
C ASN A 24 -5.28 -20.17 2.71
N GLU A 25 -5.94 -20.63 1.64
CA GLU A 25 -5.85 -19.99 0.32
C GLU A 25 -6.33 -18.53 0.35
N LEU A 26 -7.47 -18.28 1.00
CA LEU A 26 -8.00 -16.92 1.17
C LEU A 26 -7.06 -16.03 2.00
N ALA A 27 -6.54 -16.54 3.13
CA ALA A 27 -5.58 -15.78 3.94
C ALA A 27 -4.30 -15.46 3.16
N GLY A 28 -3.80 -16.41 2.36
CA GLY A 28 -2.64 -16.22 1.50
C GLY A 28 -2.89 -15.21 0.38
N TYR A 29 -4.03 -15.32 -0.30
CA TYR A 29 -4.43 -14.40 -1.36
C TYR A 29 -4.56 -12.96 -0.83
N LEU A 30 -5.30 -12.77 0.26
CA LEU A 30 -5.46 -11.46 0.89
C LEU A 30 -4.12 -10.85 1.31
N THR A 31 -3.22 -11.66 1.89
CA THR A 31 -1.88 -11.21 2.26
C THR A 31 -1.11 -10.71 1.04
N LYS A 32 -1.19 -11.42 -0.09
CA LYS A 32 -0.52 -11.01 -1.34
C LYS A 32 -1.13 -9.73 -1.92
N CYS A 33 -2.46 -9.60 -1.91
CA CYS A 33 -3.15 -8.40 -2.37
C CYS A 33 -2.76 -7.17 -1.55
N ILE A 34 -2.87 -7.26 -0.22
CA ILE A 34 -2.56 -6.13 0.68
C ILE A 34 -1.09 -5.71 0.55
N LYS A 35 -0.16 -6.68 0.46
CA LYS A 35 1.26 -6.35 0.28
C LYS A 35 1.52 -5.60 -1.02
N ARG A 36 0.92 -6.04 -2.12
CA ARG A 36 1.04 -5.36 -3.40
C ARG A 36 0.48 -3.93 -3.34
N GLU A 37 -0.72 -3.76 -2.77
CA GLU A 37 -1.32 -2.43 -2.61
C GLU A 37 -0.43 -1.50 -1.78
N LEU A 38 0.22 -2.00 -0.72
CA LEU A 38 1.14 -1.20 0.08
C LEU A 38 2.41 -0.82 -0.67
N GLU A 39 2.98 -1.74 -1.45
CA GLU A 39 4.14 -1.47 -2.31
C GLU A 39 3.81 -0.40 -3.37
N ASP A 40 2.64 -0.50 -4.00
CA ASP A 40 2.17 0.46 -5.00
C ASP A 40 1.99 1.87 -4.37
N ILE A 41 1.35 1.95 -3.20
CA ILE A 41 1.16 3.21 -2.45
C ILE A 41 2.51 3.81 -2.03
N GLU A 42 3.47 2.99 -1.60
CA GLU A 42 4.80 3.45 -1.22
C GLU A 42 5.55 4.03 -2.42
N SER A 43 5.45 3.39 -3.59
CA SER A 43 6.03 3.88 -4.84
C SER A 43 5.43 5.22 -5.27
N GLU A 44 4.10 5.33 -5.28
CA GLU A 44 3.41 6.59 -5.64
C GLU A 44 3.78 7.74 -4.69
N LYS A 45 3.91 7.44 -3.39
CA LYS A 45 4.31 8.42 -2.38
C LYS A 45 5.76 8.90 -2.59
N GLU A 46 6.66 8.00 -2.96
CA GLU A 46 8.05 8.34 -3.25
C GLU A 46 8.16 9.24 -4.48
N GLU A 47 7.44 8.93 -5.56
CA GLU A 47 7.36 9.76 -6.77
C GLU A 47 6.82 11.17 -6.45
N LEU A 48 5.78 11.25 -5.62
CA LEU A 48 5.22 12.52 -5.19
C LEU A 48 6.24 13.33 -4.36
N ASN A 49 6.94 12.69 -3.43
CA ASN A 49 7.96 13.36 -2.62
C ASN A 49 9.10 13.93 -3.50
N GLN A 50 9.60 13.15 -4.46
CA GLN A 50 10.63 13.62 -5.40
C GLN A 50 10.16 14.82 -6.23
N THR A 51 8.89 14.82 -6.65
CA THR A 51 8.29 15.94 -7.38
C THR A 51 8.20 17.20 -6.49
N VAL A 52 7.77 17.06 -5.24
CA VAL A 52 7.68 18.17 -4.28
C VAL A 52 9.07 18.73 -3.95
N GLU A 53 10.07 17.89 -3.77
CA GLU A 53 11.45 18.30 -3.53
C GLU A 53 12.05 19.03 -4.75
N ALA A 54 11.78 18.55 -5.97
CA ALA A 54 12.22 19.21 -7.19
C ALA A 54 11.61 20.63 -7.34
N ILE A 55 10.31 20.78 -7.08
CA ILE A 55 9.64 22.10 -7.11
C ILE A 55 10.17 23.03 -6.01
N ALA A 56 10.47 22.50 -4.82
CA ALA A 56 11.02 23.29 -3.71
C ALA A 56 12.49 23.71 -3.92
N ALA A 57 13.23 22.98 -4.77
CA ALA A 57 14.63 23.26 -5.07
C ALA A 57 14.83 24.24 -6.25
N GLU A 58 13.80 24.54 -7.03
CA GLU A 58 13.86 25.59 -8.04
C GLU A 58 13.83 26.98 -7.38
N PRO A 59 14.85 27.83 -7.54
CA PRO A 59 14.74 29.23 -7.12
C PRO A 59 13.68 29.89 -7.98
N ILE A 60 12.69 30.53 -7.35
CA ILE A 60 11.76 31.43 -8.02
C ILE A 60 12.59 32.62 -8.55
N THR A 61 13.19 32.47 -9.73
CA THR A 61 13.66 33.60 -10.53
C THR A 61 12.46 34.10 -11.30
N GLU A 62 11.51 34.72 -10.59
CA GLU A 62 10.59 35.64 -11.26
C GLU A 62 11.44 36.77 -11.85
N GLU A 63 11.54 36.74 -13.17
CA GLU A 63 11.89 37.89 -13.99
C GLU A 63 10.97 39.06 -13.61
N ILE A 64 11.39 39.87 -12.65
CA ILE A 64 10.91 41.25 -12.57
C ILE A 64 11.76 42.04 -13.59
N SER A 65 11.38 41.91 -14.86
CA SER A 65 11.84 42.83 -15.91
C SER A 65 10.64 43.38 -16.67
N SER A 66 10.14 44.52 -16.18
CA SER A 66 9.77 45.71 -16.98
C SER A 66 9.23 46.80 -16.08
#